data_AF-A8Y9M3-F1
#
_entry.id   AF-A8Y9M3-F1
#
_cell.length_a   1.000
_cell.length_b   1.000
_cell.length_c   1.000
_cell.angle_alpha   90.00
_cell.angle_beta   90.00
_cell.angle_gamma   90.00
#
_symmetry.space_group_name_H-M   'P 1'
#
loop_
_entity.id
_entity.type
_entity.pdbx_description
1 polymer ?
#
loop_
_entity_poly.entity_id
_entity_poly.type
_entity_poly.pdbx_seq_one_letter_code
_entity_poly.pdbx_strand_id
1 'polypeptide(L)'
;MIEGPSGRRQRTEAERARIAAESLIPGMRVADIARKHGTTRWQIYNWRNKLRMGHLMVPESVASLPMFAELVAESGAAPVPPPRAPSEVEIVVGDVVIRASAGADEVHLTRAIRAARAAMS
;
A
#
# COMPACT_ATOMS: atom_id res chain seq x y z
N MET A 1 -27.81 22.04 30.51
CA MET A 1 -27.18 21.03 29.63
C MET A 1 -27.69 21.30 28.23
N ILE A 2 -26.90 21.94 27.37
CA ILE A 2 -27.34 22.34 26.03
C ILE A 2 -26.91 21.24 25.07
N GLU A 3 -27.82 20.31 24.77
CA GLU A 3 -27.69 19.40 23.64
C GLU A 3 -28.18 20.13 22.38
N GLY A 4 -27.27 20.85 21.73
CA GLY A 4 -27.46 21.28 20.34
C GLY A 4 -26.86 20.23 19.39
N PRO A 5 -27.42 20.01 18.18
CA PRO A 5 -26.84 19.08 17.23
C PRO A 5 -25.42 19.55 16.92
N SER A 6 -24.40 18.83 17.38
CA SER A 6 -23.03 19.17 17.01
C SER A 6 -23.00 19.17 15.48
N GLY A 7 -22.82 20.32 14.83
CA GLY A 7 -22.97 20.50 13.38
C GLY A 7 -22.02 19.63 12.52
N ARG A 8 -21.22 18.76 13.15
CA ARG A 8 -20.49 17.68 12.52
C ARG A 8 -21.38 16.44 12.42
N ARG A 9 -22.01 16.27 11.25
CA ARG A 9 -22.63 15.01 10.85
C ARG A 9 -21.63 13.87 11.06
N GLN A 10 -21.91 13.00 12.03
CA GLN A 10 -21.15 11.77 12.24
C GLN A 10 -21.45 10.83 11.07
N ARG A 11 -20.40 10.40 10.36
CA ARG A 11 -20.51 9.51 9.19
C ARG A 11 -19.93 8.15 9.51
N THR A 12 -20.62 7.11 9.07
CA THR A 12 -20.15 5.73 9.21
C THR A 12 -18.86 5.51 8.41
N GLU A 13 -18.11 4.45 8.71
CA GLU A 13 -16.92 4.09 7.92
C GLU A 13 -17.28 3.78 6.47
N ALA A 14 -18.37 3.05 6.25
CA ALA A 14 -18.88 2.76 4.91
C ALA A 14 -19.23 4.03 4.12
N GLU A 15 -19.86 5.03 4.76
CA GLU A 15 -20.16 6.30 4.10
C GLU A 15 -18.88 7.09 3.77
N ARG A 16 -17.91 7.14 4.70
CA ARG A 16 -16.61 7.77 4.47
C ARG A 16 -15.84 7.10 3.33
N ALA A 17 -15.86 5.77 3.27
CA ALA A 17 -15.26 4.98 2.21
C ALA A 17 -15.92 5.26 0.85
N ARG A 18 -17.26 5.29 0.79
CA ARG A 18 -18.01 5.62 -0.44
C ARG A 18 -17.66 7.01 -0.97
N ILE A 19 -17.63 8.03 -0.11
CA ILE A 19 -17.30 9.41 -0.51
C ILE A 19 -15.84 9.50 -0.98
N ALA A 20 -14.92 8.86 -0.26
CA ALA A 20 -13.50 8.84 -0.63
C ALA A 20 -13.29 8.16 -2.00
N ALA A 21 -13.97 7.03 -2.21
CA ALA A 21 -13.93 6.29 -3.46
C ALA A 21 -14.51 7.14 -4.60
N GLU A 22 -15.71 7.71 -4.47
CA GLU A 22 -16.32 8.58 -5.49
C GLU A 22 -15.40 9.75 -5.90
N SER A 23 -14.63 10.29 -4.94
CA SER A 23 -13.65 11.35 -5.22
C SER A 23 -12.44 10.91 -6.06
N LEU A 24 -12.18 9.60 -6.17
CA LEU A 24 -11.08 9.01 -6.94
C LEU A 24 -11.44 8.80 -8.41
N ILE A 25 -12.71 8.94 -8.80
CA ILE A 25 -13.14 8.81 -10.20
C ILE A 25 -12.39 9.87 -11.06
N PRO A 26 -11.74 9.47 -12.16
CA PRO A 26 -11.07 10.41 -13.07
C PRO A 26 -12.02 11.52 -13.54
N GLY A 27 -11.52 12.75 -13.60
CA GLY A 27 -12.31 13.93 -13.99
C GLY A 27 -13.18 14.52 -12.88
N MET A 28 -13.37 13.83 -11.74
CA MET A 28 -14.10 14.39 -10.61
C MET A 28 -13.26 15.39 -9.81
N ARG A 29 -13.88 16.52 -9.44
CA ARG A 29 -13.26 17.51 -8.57
C ARG A 29 -13.67 17.27 -7.12
N VAL A 30 -12.70 17.17 -6.22
CA VAL A 30 -12.92 17.00 -4.78
C VAL A 30 -13.83 18.10 -4.20
N ALA A 31 -13.77 19.32 -4.75
CA ALA A 31 -14.64 20.43 -4.35
C ALA A 31 -16.13 20.15 -4.60
N ASP A 32 -16.46 19.51 -5.71
CA ASP A 32 -17.84 19.22 -6.10
C ASP A 32 -18.38 18.04 -5.29
N ILE A 33 -17.54 17.01 -5.05
CA ILE A 33 -17.86 15.92 -4.12
C ILE A 33 -18.09 16.44 -2.69
N ALA A 34 -17.25 17.36 -2.22
CA ALA A 34 -17.39 17.98 -0.91
C ALA A 34 -18.75 18.68 -0.76
N ARG A 35 -19.15 19.46 -1.78
CA ARG A 35 -20.45 20.14 -1.82
C ARG A 35 -21.61 19.15 -1.86
N LYS A 36 -21.54 18.15 -2.74
CA LYS A 36 -22.56 17.10 -2.90
C LYS A 36 -22.85 16.37 -1.59
N HIS A 37 -21.80 16.06 -0.83
CA HIS A 37 -21.91 15.25 0.39
C HIS A 37 -21.99 16.07 1.67
N GLY A 38 -21.96 17.41 1.61
CA GLY A 38 -21.94 18.27 2.81
C GLY A 38 -20.72 18.01 3.70
N THR A 39 -19.56 17.79 3.10
CA THR A 39 -18.29 17.51 3.78
C THR A 39 -17.23 18.53 3.38
N THR A 40 -16.12 18.58 4.11
CA THR A 40 -14.98 19.43 3.75
C THR A 40 -14.03 18.69 2.81
N ARG A 41 -13.27 19.44 1.99
CA ARG A 41 -12.21 18.85 1.15
C ARG A 41 -11.17 18.11 2.00
N TRP A 42 -10.80 18.67 3.15
CA TRP A 42 -9.85 18.07 4.09
C TRP A 42 -10.32 16.69 4.59
N GLN A 43 -11.61 16.55 4.93
CA GLN A 43 -12.17 15.24 5.31
C GLN A 43 -12.04 14.22 4.19
N ILE A 44 -12.31 14.61 2.94
CA ILE A 44 -12.15 13.71 1.78
C ILE A 44 -10.68 13.30 1.60
N TYR A 45 -9.72 14.23 1.72
CA TYR A 45 -8.30 13.88 1.63
C TYR A 45 -7.86 12.92 2.74
N ASN A 46 -8.30 13.15 3.97
CA ASN A 46 -8.05 12.25 5.09
C ASN A 46 -8.62 10.85 4.80
N TRP A 47 -9.86 10.76 4.31
CA TRP A 47 -10.47 9.46 3.99
C TRP A 47 -9.82 8.77 2.81
N ARG A 48 -9.38 9.49 1.76
CA ARG A 48 -8.57 8.91 0.67
C ARG A 48 -7.27 8.30 1.19
N ASN A 49 -6.61 8.98 2.14
CA ASN A 49 -5.40 8.45 2.75
C ASN A 49 -5.69 7.16 3.52
N LYS A 50 -6.75 7.15 4.34
CA LYS A 50 -7.19 5.96 5.07
C LYS A 50 -7.57 4.80 4.15
N LEU A 51 -8.21 5.08 3.01
CA LEU A 51 -8.52 4.09 1.98
C LEU A 51 -7.24 3.44 1.44
N ARG A 52 -6.23 4.25 1.09
CA ARG A 52 -4.94 3.78 0.58
C ARG A 52 -4.15 2.96 1.60
N MET A 53 -4.30 3.28 2.88
CA MET A 53 -3.68 2.54 3.99
C MET A 53 -4.47 1.29 4.41
N GLY A 54 -5.61 0.99 3.76
CA GLY A 54 -6.46 -0.16 4.12
C GLY A 54 -7.28 0.02 5.39
N HIS A 55 -7.37 1.24 5.93
CA HIS A 55 -8.15 1.56 7.13
C HIS A 55 -9.63 1.91 6.84
N LEU A 56 -10.03 1.93 5.57
CA LEU A 56 -11.41 2.08 5.14
C LEU A 56 -11.69 1.05 4.05
N MET A 57 -12.74 0.26 4.24
CA MET A 57 -13.17 -0.76 3.28
C MET A 57 -14.24 -0.20 2.35
N VAL A 58 -14.07 -0.39 1.03
CA VAL A 58 -15.01 0.11 0.03
C VAL A 58 -16.22 -0.83 -0.04
N PRO A 59 -17.45 -0.31 0.11
CA PRO A 59 -18.65 -1.14 -0.06
C PRO A 59 -18.77 -1.63 -1.51
N GLU A 60 -19.29 -2.84 -1.70
CA GLU A 60 -19.43 -3.50 -3.01
C GLU A 60 -20.20 -2.66 -4.04
N SER A 61 -21.22 -1.91 -3.59
CA SER A 61 -21.98 -0.94 -4.41
C SER A 61 -21.13 0.15 -5.09
N VAL A 62 -19.90 0.35 -4.63
CA VAL A 62 -18.94 1.34 -5.14
C VAL A 62 -17.74 0.65 -5.81
N ALA A 63 -17.53 -0.65 -5.57
CA ALA A 63 -16.47 -1.43 -6.22
C ALA A 63 -16.68 -1.57 -7.73
N SER A 64 -17.93 -1.44 -8.21
CA SER A 64 -18.29 -1.43 -9.63
C SER A 64 -18.06 -0.10 -10.34
N LEU A 65 -17.70 0.97 -9.63
CA LEU A 65 -17.33 2.23 -10.26
C LEU A 65 -15.93 2.10 -10.91
N PRO A 66 -15.65 2.81 -12.01
CA PRO A 66 -14.37 2.74 -12.75
C PRO A 66 -13.16 3.33 -11.98
N MET A 67 -13.26 3.39 -10.65
CA MET A 67 -12.30 4.00 -9.72
C MET A 67 -11.06 3.16 -9.49
N PHE A 68 -11.16 1.86 -9.76
CA PHE A 68 -10.05 0.94 -9.70
C PHE A 68 -9.70 0.59 -11.14
N ALA A 69 -8.48 0.92 -11.57
CA ALA A 69 -7.85 0.07 -12.55
C ALA A 69 -7.79 -1.30 -11.86
N GLU A 70 -8.68 -2.21 -12.27
CA GLU A 70 -8.45 -3.62 -12.04
C GLU A 70 -7.03 -3.87 -12.54
N LEU A 71 -6.12 -4.25 -11.65
CA LEU A 71 -4.86 -4.82 -12.08
C LEU A 71 -5.23 -6.17 -12.70
N VAL A 72 -5.69 -6.14 -13.95
CA VAL A 72 -5.79 -7.32 -14.79
C VAL A 72 -4.35 -7.74 -15.00
N ALA A 73 -3.85 -8.62 -14.13
CA ALA A 73 -2.78 -9.50 -14.56
C ALA A 73 -3.41 -10.28 -15.71
N GLU A 74 -3.09 -9.91 -16.95
CA GLU A 74 -3.42 -10.74 -18.10
C GLU A 74 -2.92 -12.14 -17.76
N SER A 75 -3.85 -13.06 -17.45
CA SER A 75 -3.60 -14.49 -17.54
C SER A 75 -3.62 -14.91 -19.01
N GLY A 76 -3.09 -14.07 -19.90
CA GLY A 76 -2.64 -14.51 -21.20
C GLY A 76 -1.31 -15.17 -20.94
N ALA A 77 -1.31 -16.50 -20.78
CA ALA A 77 -0.16 -17.37 -20.53
C ALA A 77 1.15 -16.58 -20.52
N ALA A 78 1.42 -15.94 -19.39
CA ALA A 78 2.69 -15.25 -19.23
C ALA A 78 3.73 -16.34 -19.50
N PRO A 79 4.78 -16.08 -20.29
CA PRO A 79 5.90 -17.01 -20.32
C PRO A 79 6.22 -17.26 -18.86
N VAL A 80 6.10 -18.52 -18.40
CA VAL A 80 6.38 -18.90 -17.02
C VAL A 80 7.60 -18.11 -16.66
N PRO A 81 7.50 -17.12 -15.74
CA PRO A 81 8.63 -16.25 -15.49
C PRO A 81 9.78 -17.21 -15.18
N PRO A 82 10.92 -17.11 -15.89
CA PRO A 82 12.02 -18.01 -15.64
C PRO A 82 12.22 -18.03 -14.13
N PRO A 83 12.43 -19.21 -13.53
CA PRO A 83 12.45 -19.37 -12.08
C PRO A 83 13.18 -18.17 -11.50
N ARG A 84 12.44 -17.37 -10.71
CA ARG A 84 12.87 -16.05 -10.24
C ARG A 84 14.32 -16.19 -9.83
N ALA A 85 15.22 -15.52 -10.56
CA ALA A 85 16.66 -15.69 -10.36
C ALA A 85 16.93 -15.63 -8.85
N PRO A 86 17.78 -16.52 -8.31
CA PRO A 86 17.95 -16.65 -6.87
C PRO A 86 18.25 -15.27 -6.31
N SER A 87 17.35 -14.75 -5.46
CA SER A 87 17.49 -13.43 -4.84
C SER A 87 18.87 -13.35 -4.20
N GLU A 88 19.72 -12.46 -4.71
CA GLU A 88 21.06 -12.28 -4.18
C GLU A 88 20.96 -11.45 -2.90
N VAL A 89 21.50 -11.98 -1.81
CA VAL A 89 21.59 -11.33 -0.51
C VAL A 89 22.97 -10.68 -0.42
N GLU A 90 23.01 -9.38 -0.20
CA GLU A 90 24.23 -8.63 0.06
C GLU A 90 24.36 -8.36 1.55
N ILE A 91 25.48 -8.77 2.13
CA ILE A 91 25.79 -8.63 3.55
C ILE A 91 27.05 -7.77 3.67
N VAL A 92 26.94 -6.63 4.35
CA VAL A 92 28.06 -5.71 4.57
C VAL A 92 28.61 -5.91 5.98
N VAL A 93 29.93 -6.16 6.06
CA VAL A 93 30.69 -6.28 7.31
C VAL A 93 31.84 -5.27 7.24
N GLY A 94 31.64 -4.08 7.79
CA GLY A 94 32.55 -2.93 7.61
C GLY A 94 32.74 -2.56 6.15
N ASP A 95 33.96 -2.72 5.62
CA ASP A 95 34.33 -2.48 4.23
C ASP A 95 34.22 -3.74 3.35
N VAL A 96 33.95 -4.90 3.94
CA VAL A 96 33.80 -6.18 3.22
C VAL A 96 32.34 -6.39 2.80
N VAL A 97 32.14 -6.71 1.53
CA VAL A 97 30.83 -7.06 0.95
C VAL A 97 30.78 -8.55 0.64
N ILE A 98 29.83 -9.26 1.23
CA ILE A 98 29.55 -10.68 0.98
C ILE A 98 28.27 -10.78 0.15
N ARG A 99 28.36 -11.37 -1.05
CA ARG A 99 27.20 -11.66 -1.90
C ARG A 99 26.88 -13.15 -1.85
N ALA A 100 25.62 -13.46 -1.58
CA ALA A 100 25.13 -14.81 -1.40
C ALA A 100 23.88 -15.05 -2.23
N SER A 101 23.74 -16.23 -2.83
CA SER A 101 22.50 -16.62 -3.49
C SER A 101 21.42 -16.96 -2.45
N ALA A 102 20.14 -16.91 -2.84
CA ALA A 102 19.01 -17.29 -2.00
C ALA A 102 19.07 -18.72 -1.42
N GLY A 103 19.93 -19.59 -1.98
CA GLY A 103 20.15 -20.96 -1.52
C GLY A 103 21.43 -21.14 -0.69
N ALA A 104 22.09 -20.06 -0.27
CA ALA A 104 23.32 -20.16 0.51
C ALA A 104 23.05 -20.83 1.87
N ASP A 105 23.82 -21.89 2.14
CA ASP A 105 23.76 -22.64 3.39
C ASP A 105 24.23 -21.81 4.60
N GLU A 106 23.56 -22.01 5.74
CA GLU A 106 23.80 -21.27 6.99
C GLU A 106 25.25 -21.42 7.48
N VAL A 107 25.82 -22.63 7.37
CA VAL A 107 27.19 -22.90 7.83
C VAL A 107 28.19 -22.13 6.99
N HIS A 108 27.99 -22.09 5.67
CA HIS A 108 28.84 -21.32 4.75
C HIS A 108 28.74 -19.81 5.00
N LEU A 109 27.52 -19.28 5.14
CA LEU A 109 27.32 -17.86 5.46
C LEU A 109 27.98 -17.46 6.78
N THR A 110 27.80 -18.27 7.81
CA THR A 110 28.39 -18.02 9.14
C THR A 110 29.91 -18.01 9.07
N ARG A 111 30.52 -18.95 8.33
CA ARG A 111 31.98 -18.99 8.13
C ARG A 111 32.48 -17.77 7.38
N ALA A 112 31.82 -17.37 6.29
CA ALA A 112 32.18 -16.19 5.51
C ALA A 112 32.12 -14.90 6.35
N ILE A 113 31.05 -14.73 7.14
CA ILE A 113 30.89 -13.56 8.02
C ILE A 113 31.97 -13.54 9.10
N ARG A 114 32.30 -14.69 9.72
CA ARG A 114 33.37 -14.77 10.73
C ARG A 114 34.74 -14.48 10.13
N ALA A 115 35.02 -15.00 8.94
CA ALA A 115 36.28 -14.74 8.24
C ALA A 115 36.42 -13.24 7.87
N ALA A 116 35.36 -12.62 7.36
CA ALA A 116 35.34 -11.19 7.07
C ALA A 116 35.64 -10.35 8.33
N ARG A 117 34.99 -10.67 9.46
CA ARG A 117 35.27 -9.98 10.74
C ARG A 117 36.71 -10.18 11.23
N ALA A 118 37.27 -11.38 11.08
CA ALA A 118 38.63 -11.68 11.52
C ALA A 118 39.69 -10.97 10.67
N ALA A 119 39.45 -10.80 9.37
CA ALA A 119 40.36 -10.09 8.47
C ALA A 119 40.42 -8.57 8.71
N MET A 120 39.45 -8.03 9.46
CA MET A 120 39.36 -6.61 9.83
C MET A 120 39.89 -6.30 11.25
N SER A 121 40.33 -7.33 11.98
CA SER A 121 41.03 -7.21 13.27
C SER A 121 42.53 -7.16 13.06
#